data_AF-A0A662Q4I6-F1
#
_entry.id   AF-A0A662Q4I6-F1
#
_cell.length_a   1.000
_cell.length_b   1.000
_cell.length_c   1.000
_cell.angle_alpha   90.00
_cell.angle_beta   90.00
_cell.angle_gamma   90.00
#
_symmetry.space_group_name_H-M   'P 1'
#
loop_
_entity.id
_entity.type
_entity.pdbx_description
1 polymer ?
#
loop_
_entity_poly.entity_id
_entity_poly.type
_entity_poly.pdbx_seq_one_letter_code
_entity_poly.pdbx_strand_id
1 'polypeptide(L)'
;MDAVEEERLPSWLKLDKNLAKQLLELIKQEIRLKQAVVRGTLIMMVPRGDGVEYIRKAVAQGLKQAGRGERISITSIGPPKYLIRVEAEDQEKGRELIRRVAEACLSVIREAGGRGELQLK
;
A
#
# COMPACT_ATOMS: atom_id res chain seq x y z
N MET A 1 -19.91 7.22 1.49
CA MET A 1 -18.58 6.80 1.01
C MET A 1 -18.61 5.38 0.43
N ASP A 2 -19.71 4.62 0.61
CA ASP A 2 -19.81 3.21 0.23
C ASP A 2 -20.05 2.89 -1.26
N ALA A 3 -20.51 3.84 -2.07
CA ALA A 3 -20.83 3.57 -3.48
C ALA A 3 -19.60 3.27 -4.38
N VAL A 4 -18.40 3.63 -3.92
CA VAL A 4 -17.18 3.62 -4.74
C VAL A 4 -16.50 2.25 -4.68
N GLU A 5 -16.64 1.53 -3.58
CA GLU A 5 -15.98 0.23 -3.38
C GLU A 5 -16.81 -0.96 -3.82
N GLU A 6 -18.14 -0.83 -3.88
CA GLU A 6 -19.01 -1.89 -4.41
C GLU A 6 -19.20 -1.83 -5.94
N GLU A 7 -18.58 -0.87 -6.64
CA GLU A 7 -18.86 -0.56 -8.06
C GLU A 7 -20.37 -0.40 -8.33
N ARG A 8 -21.14 0.02 -7.33
CA ARG A 8 -22.59 0.11 -7.39
C ARG A 8 -23.07 1.44 -6.83
N LEU A 9 -23.83 2.15 -7.66
CA LEU A 9 -24.52 3.35 -7.24
C LEU A 9 -25.68 2.96 -6.30
N PRO A 10 -26.00 3.80 -5.29
CA PRO A 10 -27.08 3.52 -4.37
C PRO A 10 -28.41 3.31 -5.11
N SER A 11 -29.23 2.35 -4.66
CA SER A 11 -30.48 1.96 -5.33
C SER A 11 -31.54 3.06 -5.39
N TRP A 12 -31.46 4.06 -4.52
CA TRP A 12 -32.31 5.25 -4.55
C TRP A 12 -31.97 6.21 -5.71
N LEU A 13 -30.78 6.05 -6.30
CA LEU A 13 -30.30 6.82 -7.44
C LEU A 13 -30.88 6.19 -8.72
N LYS A 14 -32.09 6.59 -9.10
CA LYS A 14 -32.79 6.11 -10.32
C LYS A 14 -32.17 6.70 -11.59
N LEU A 15 -30.92 6.34 -11.89
CA LEU A 15 -30.21 6.78 -13.09
C LEU A 15 -30.39 5.79 -14.24
N ASP A 16 -30.42 6.32 -15.46
CA ASP A 16 -30.27 5.51 -16.66
C ASP A 16 -28.91 4.78 -16.65
N LYS A 17 -28.84 3.59 -17.25
CA LYS A 17 -27.63 2.74 -17.25
C LYS A 17 -26.42 3.44 -17.86
N ASN A 18 -26.62 4.28 -18.87
CA ASN A 18 -25.53 5.00 -19.53
C ASN A 18 -25.00 6.12 -18.63
N LEU A 19 -25.90 6.88 -18.01
CA LEU A 19 -25.56 7.97 -17.10
C LEU A 19 -24.90 7.44 -15.81
N ALA A 20 -25.39 6.30 -15.31
CA ALA A 20 -24.80 5.58 -14.19
C ALA A 20 -23.34 5.16 -14.47
N LYS A 21 -23.05 4.64 -15.67
CA LYS A 21 -21.68 4.28 -16.07
C LYS A 21 -20.77 5.49 -16.14
N GLN A 22 -21.21 6.56 -16.81
CA GLN A 22 -20.42 7.79 -16.92
C GLN A 22 -20.13 8.41 -15.56
N LEU A 23 -21.11 8.41 -14.66
CA LEU A 23 -20.93 8.91 -13.30
C LEU A 23 -19.92 8.07 -12.51
N LEU A 24 -19.99 6.74 -12.61
CA LEU A 24 -19.00 5.85 -11.99
C LEU A 24 -17.59 6.08 -12.54
N GLU A 25 -17.43 6.32 -13.85
CA GLU A 25 -16.14 6.64 -14.45
C GLU A 25 -15.58 7.98 -13.95
N LEU A 26 -16.41 9.03 -13.89
CA LEU A 26 -16.01 10.34 -13.36
C LEU A 26 -15.63 10.25 -11.88
N ILE A 27 -16.43 9.55 -11.08
CA ILE A 27 -16.13 9.31 -9.65
C ILE A 27 -14.79 8.58 -9.49
N LYS A 28 -14.53 7.54 -10.30
CA LYS A 28 -13.25 6.80 -10.29
C LYS A 28 -12.07 7.69 -10.66
N GLN A 29 -12.22 8.58 -11.64
CA GLN A 29 -11.17 9.51 -12.07
C GLN A 29 -10.86 10.54 -10.98
N GLU A 30 -11.89 11.17 -10.42
CA GLU A 30 -11.74 12.21 -9.40
C GLU A 30 -11.15 11.67 -8.09
N ILE A 31 -11.54 10.46 -7.67
CA ILE A 31 -11.01 9.84 -6.44
C ILE A 31 -9.54 9.44 -6.60
N ARG A 32 -9.13 9.00 -7.79
CA ARG A 32 -7.71 8.74 -8.07
C ARG A 32 -6.84 10.00 -7.92
N LEU A 33 -7.38 11.19 -8.24
CA LEU A 33 -6.67 12.46 -8.07
C LEU A 33 -6.51 12.86 -6.59
N LYS A 34 -7.40 12.41 -5.71
CA LYS A 34 -7.37 12.75 -4.28
C LYS A 34 -6.46 11.87 -3.44
N GLN A 35 -5.91 10.78 -3.97
CA GLN A 35 -5.03 9.90 -3.19
C GLN A 35 -3.62 10.49 -3.07
N ALA A 36 -3.20 10.73 -1.83
CA ALA A 36 -1.82 11.08 -1.52
C ALA A 36 -0.91 9.86 -1.70
N VAL A 37 0.21 10.05 -2.39
CA VAL A 37 1.23 9.02 -2.57
C VAL A 37 2.44 9.35 -1.70
N VAL A 38 2.81 8.44 -0.81
CA VAL A 38 4.01 8.55 0.03
C VAL A 38 5.00 7.45 -0.36
N ARG A 39 6.29 7.80 -0.42
CA ARG A 39 7.36 6.91 -0.84
C ARG A 39 8.44 6.81 0.25
N GLY A 40 9.05 5.64 0.34
CA GLY A 40 10.16 5.39 1.25
C GLY A 40 11.03 4.26 0.74
N THR A 41 12.27 4.20 1.21
CA THR A 41 13.19 3.10 0.91
C THR A 41 13.33 2.24 2.15
N LEU A 42 13.01 0.95 2.02
CA LEU A 42 13.24 -0.06 3.05
C LEU A 42 14.53 -0.79 2.73
N ILE A 43 15.46 -0.77 3.67
CA ILE A 43 16.67 -1.56 3.61
C ILE A 43 16.43 -2.82 4.44
N MET A 44 16.56 -4.00 3.84
CA MET A 44 16.39 -5.29 4.51
C MET A 44 17.53 -6.23 4.16
N MET A 45 18.15 -6.81 5.18
CA MET A 45 19.25 -7.76 5.04
C MET A 45 19.10 -8.90 6.03
N VAL A 46 19.23 -10.14 5.55
CA VAL A 46 19.25 -11.34 6.39
C VAL A 46 20.53 -12.11 6.06
N PRO A 47 21.52 -12.21 6.97
CA PRO A 47 22.81 -12.84 6.71
C PRO A 47 22.72 -14.38 6.85
N ARG A 48 21.80 -15.00 6.11
CA ARG A 48 21.55 -16.45 6.11
C ARG A 48 21.37 -16.95 4.68
N GLY A 49 21.68 -18.22 4.44
CA GLY A 49 21.51 -18.86 3.12
C GLY A 49 20.06 -18.87 2.61
N ASP A 50 19.08 -18.82 3.52
CA ASP A 50 17.64 -18.76 3.27
C ASP A 50 17.05 -17.32 3.35
N GLY A 51 17.89 -16.29 3.32
CA GLY A 51 17.48 -14.89 3.55
C GLY A 51 16.38 -14.37 2.61
N VAL A 52 16.33 -14.84 1.36
CA VAL A 52 15.30 -14.47 0.39
C VAL A 52 13.91 -14.91 0.84
N GLU A 53 13.78 -16.04 1.52
CA GLU A 53 12.49 -16.51 2.05
C GLU A 53 11.95 -15.59 3.13
N TYR A 54 12.81 -15.13 4.04
CA TYR A 54 12.43 -14.17 5.08
C TYR A 54 12.06 -12.80 4.50
N ILE A 55 12.77 -12.35 3.46
CA ILE A 55 12.42 -11.11 2.76
C ILE A 55 11.03 -11.24 2.10
N ARG A 56 10.74 -12.37 1.44
CA ARG A 56 9.40 -12.62 0.88
C ARG A 56 8.32 -12.64 1.96
N LYS A 57 8.57 -13.28 3.10
CA LYS A 57 7.66 -13.29 4.25
C LYS A 57 7.43 -11.89 4.82
N ALA A 58 8.49 -11.10 4.96
CA ALA A 58 8.43 -9.71 5.42
C ALA A 58 7.56 -8.85 4.48
N VAL A 59 7.83 -8.91 3.17
CA VAL A 59 7.03 -8.21 2.15
C VAL A 59 5.56 -8.64 2.20
N ALA A 60 5.29 -9.95 2.32
CA ALA A 60 3.93 -10.45 2.44
C ALA A 60 3.21 -9.94 3.70
N GLN A 61 3.91 -9.80 4.83
CA GLN A 61 3.37 -9.18 6.04
C GLN A 61 3.10 -7.68 5.86
N GLY A 62 4.03 -6.95 5.23
CA GLY A 62 3.86 -5.53 4.94
C GLY A 62 2.66 -5.25 4.03
N LEU A 63 2.46 -6.06 2.99
CA LEU A 63 1.31 -5.92 2.06
C LEU A 63 -0.04 -6.16 2.74
N LYS A 64 -0.09 -6.95 3.81
CA LYS A 64 -1.33 -7.19 4.60
C LYS A 64 -1.77 -5.97 5.43
N GLN A 65 -0.93 -4.94 5.54
CA GLN A 65 -1.28 -3.73 6.30
C GLN A 65 -2.21 -2.79 5.53
N ALA A 66 -2.53 -3.09 4.26
CA ALA A 66 -3.43 -2.24 3.47
C ALA A 66 -4.84 -2.29 4.06
N GLY A 67 -5.36 -1.13 4.47
CA GLY A 67 -6.75 -0.95 4.85
C GLY A 67 -7.68 -0.67 3.66
N ARG A 68 -8.93 -0.39 4.00
CA ARG A 68 -9.99 -0.01 3.06
C ARG A 68 -9.61 1.30 2.34
N GLY A 69 -9.56 1.30 1.01
CA GLY A 69 -9.15 2.45 0.20
C GLY A 69 -7.64 2.75 0.14
N GLU A 70 -6.80 1.97 0.84
CA GLU A 70 -5.34 2.12 0.83
C GLU A 70 -4.70 1.16 -0.19
N ARG A 71 -3.56 1.55 -0.76
CA ARG A 71 -2.74 0.65 -1.59
C ARG A 71 -1.30 0.66 -1.16
N ILE A 72 -0.69 -0.51 -1.14
CA ILE A 72 0.73 -0.69 -0.83
C ILE A 72 1.38 -1.39 -2.00
N SER A 73 2.55 -0.90 -2.40
CA SER A 73 3.43 -1.56 -3.37
C SER A 73 4.86 -1.57 -2.84
N ILE A 74 5.51 -2.72 -2.92
CA ILE A 74 6.89 -2.92 -2.49
C ILE A 74 7.66 -3.50 -3.68
N THR A 75 8.60 -2.72 -4.23
CA THR A 75 9.36 -3.09 -5.43
C THR A 75 10.84 -3.17 -5.09
N SER A 76 11.55 -4.16 -5.60
CA SER A 76 13.00 -4.23 -5.46
C SER A 76 13.67 -3.15 -6.32
N ILE A 77 14.41 -2.24 -5.70
CA ILE A 77 15.33 -1.34 -6.42
C ILE A 77 16.61 -2.13 -6.75
N GLY A 78 17.05 -2.93 -5.79
CA GLY A 78 18.23 -3.80 -5.86
C GLY A 78 18.66 -4.15 -4.43
N PRO A 79 19.01 -5.40 -4.12
CA PRO A 79 19.37 -5.78 -2.75
C PRO A 79 20.48 -4.88 -2.16
N PRO A 80 20.38 -4.47 -0.89
CA PRO A 80 19.32 -4.73 0.09
C PRO A 80 18.16 -3.69 0.09
N LYS A 81 18.02 -2.87 -0.96
CA LYS A 81 17.09 -1.72 -1.04
C LYS A 81 15.78 -2.04 -1.77
N TYR A 82 14.66 -1.71 -1.14
CA TYR A 82 13.30 -1.92 -1.64
C TYR A 82 12.52 -0.60 -1.58
N LEU A 83 11.84 -0.23 -2.66
CA LEU A 83 10.95 0.93 -2.71
C LEU A 83 9.60 0.54 -2.11
N ILE A 84 9.18 1.24 -1.07
CA ILE A 84 7.80 1.21 -0.59
C ILE A 84 7.08 2.43 -1.17
N ARG A 85 5.92 2.20 -1.78
CA ARG A 85 4.99 3.24 -2.19
C ARG A 85 3.62 2.91 -1.61
N VAL A 86 3.06 3.87 -0.88
CA VAL A 86 1.72 3.77 -0.30
C VAL A 86 0.82 4.86 -0.87
N GLU A 87 -0.44 4.52 -1.13
CA GLU A 87 -1.49 5.44 -1.56
C GLU A 87 -2.56 5.46 -0.45
N ALA A 88 -2.89 6.65 0.03
CA ALA A 88 -3.87 6.88 1.10
C ALA A 88 -4.72 8.14 0.80
N GLU A 89 -5.73 8.39 1.63
CA GLU A 89 -6.64 9.55 1.47
C GLU A 89 -5.91 10.89 1.64
N ASP A 90 -4.91 10.94 2.51
CA ASP A 90 -4.13 12.14 2.79
C ASP A 90 -2.65 11.80 3.13
N GLN A 91 -1.82 12.84 3.23
CA GLN A 91 -0.39 12.68 3.51
C GLN A 91 -0.10 12.14 4.92
N GLU A 92 -0.92 12.46 5.91
CA GLU A 92 -0.71 12.01 7.29
C GLU A 92 -0.98 10.51 7.41
N LYS A 93 -2.13 10.04 6.90
CA LYS A 93 -2.45 8.62 6.78
C LYS A 93 -1.43 7.87 5.94
N GLY A 94 -0.94 8.47 4.86
CA GLY A 94 0.15 7.91 4.06
C GLY A 94 1.44 7.71 4.86
N ARG A 95 1.83 8.69 5.69
CA ARG A 95 3.01 8.61 6.59
C ARG A 95 2.83 7.59 7.71
N GLU A 96 1.64 7.46 8.25
CA GLU A 96 1.32 6.42 9.24
C GLU A 96 1.34 5.03 8.61
N LEU A 97 0.71 4.86 7.44
CA LEU A 97 0.66 3.61 6.72
C LEU A 97 2.07 3.13 6.34
N ILE A 98 2.92 3.98 5.79
CA ILE A 98 4.29 3.58 5.40
C ILE A 98 5.12 3.13 6.61
N ARG A 99 4.93 3.75 7.78
CA ARG A 99 5.58 3.34 9.04
C ARG A 99 5.06 1.99 9.53
N ARG A 100 3.74 1.76 9.51
CA ARG A 100 3.12 0.47 9.85
C ARG A 100 3.62 -0.66 8.95
N VAL A 101 3.66 -0.42 7.63
CA VAL A 101 4.17 -1.36 6.64
C VAL A 101 5.64 -1.68 6.90
N ALA A 102 6.47 -0.66 7.12
CA ALA A 102 7.88 -0.86 7.38
C ALA A 102 8.11 -1.66 8.67
N GLU A 103 7.40 -1.35 9.75
CA GLU A 103 7.56 -2.08 11.01
C GLU A 103 7.13 -3.54 10.88
N ALA A 104 6.03 -3.83 10.17
CA ALA A 104 5.61 -5.21 9.88
C ALA A 104 6.69 -5.97 9.09
N CYS A 105 7.32 -5.35 8.10
CA CYS A 105 8.44 -5.96 7.38
C CYS A 105 9.66 -6.17 8.31
N LEU A 106 10.04 -5.14 9.06
CA LEU A 106 11.25 -5.15 9.89
C LEU A 106 11.15 -6.12 11.07
N SER A 107 9.95 -6.35 11.64
CA SER A 107 9.76 -7.35 12.69
C SER A 107 10.17 -8.75 12.20
N VAL A 108 9.67 -9.17 11.04
CA VAL A 108 10.00 -10.47 10.43
C VAL A 108 11.51 -10.57 10.15
N ILE A 109 12.14 -9.49 9.69
CA ILE A 109 13.58 -9.45 9.43
C ILE A 109 14.39 -9.56 10.73
N ARG A 110 13.99 -8.85 11.79
CA ARG A 110 14.66 -8.91 13.11
C ARG A 110 14.53 -10.30 13.74
N GLU A 111 13.34 -10.92 13.67
CA GLU A 111 13.10 -12.29 14.13
C GLU A 111 13.98 -13.31 13.40
N ALA A 112 14.29 -13.06 12.13
CA ALA A 112 15.20 -13.89 11.34
C ALA A 112 16.69 -13.66 11.64
N GLY A 113 17.03 -12.75 12.57
CA GLY A 113 18.41 -12.33 12.87
C GLY A 113 18.98 -11.34 11.85
N GLY A 114 18.14 -10.77 11.00
CA GLY A 114 18.48 -9.75 10.03
C GLY A 114 18.50 -8.33 10.60
N ARG A 115 18.84 -7.37 9.76
CA ARG A 115 18.83 -5.94 10.06
C ARG A 115 18.13 -5.17 8.94
N GLY A 116 17.53 -4.05 9.30
CA GLY A 116 16.91 -3.19 8.31
C GLY A 116 16.47 -1.84 8.89
N GLU A 117 16.22 -0.90 7.99
CA GLU A 117 15.83 0.47 8.32
C GLU A 117 14.87 1.03 7.25
N LEU A 118 13.99 1.93 7.68
CA LEU A 118 13.15 2.72 6.79
C LEU A 118 13.76 4.10 6.62
N GLN A 119 14.03 4.48 5.38
CA GLN A 119 14.42 5.83 4.99
C GLN A 119 13.23 6.51 4.29
N LEU A 120 12.61 7.47 4.96
CA LEU A 120 11.60 8.34 4.38
C LEU A 120 12.30 9.51 3.67
N LYS A 121 11.88 9.81 2.44
CA LYS A 121 12.28 11.02 1.71
C LYS A 121 11.16 12.06 1.77
#